data_AF-Q7MSU2-F1
#
_entry.id   AF-Q7MSU2-F1
#
_cell.length_a   1.000
_cell.length_b   1.000
_cell.length_c   1.000
_cell.angle_alpha   90.00
_cell.angle_beta   90.00
_cell.angle_gamma   90.00
#
_symmetry.space_group_name_H-M   'P 1'
#
loop_
_entity.id
_entity.type
_entity.pdbx_description
1 polymer ?
#
loop_
_entity_poly.entity_id
_entity_poly.type
_entity_poly.pdbx_seq_one_letter_code
_entity_poly.pdbx_strand_id
1 'polypeptide(L)'
;MLVILGIITTLAMQKSSDTSLYQARDQIISHMRYAQHLAMSDDKYIGGTQLAPGVNRRAETEEWPKRLWRIQFHTINNAAEGNIGETYSVYSNSPTASGAYNNNPMGYSSIARDPISQKCLSYYNKNNLPSKCEDERDNRLRLQKSFGITSVSMKSDCAANQRTIYFDYLGVPYCGGGSPKKLNSRAQITLTKGGQSVAICVEPLTGYVHSCNN
;
A
#
# COMPACT_ATOMS: atom_id res chain seq x y z
N MET A 1 32.90 23.59 -50.18
CA MET A 1 32.70 22.85 -48.91
C MET A 1 31.22 22.62 -48.72
N LEU A 2 30.79 21.36 -48.60
CA LEU A 2 29.40 21.00 -48.32
C LEU A 2 29.10 21.28 -46.85
N VAL A 3 28.08 22.10 -46.62
CA VAL A 3 27.49 22.39 -45.32
C VAL A 3 26.66 21.18 -44.91
N ILE A 4 26.94 20.57 -43.76
CA ILE A 4 26.03 19.64 -43.11
C ILE A 4 25.76 20.18 -41.70
N LEU A 5 24.69 20.98 -41.58
CA LEU A 5 24.07 21.26 -40.29
C LEU A 5 23.39 19.96 -39.82
N GLY A 6 23.97 19.31 -38.82
CA GLY A 6 23.32 18.23 -38.09
C GLY A 6 22.19 18.78 -37.24
N ILE A 7 20.94 18.63 -37.68
CA ILE A 7 19.78 18.82 -36.83
C ILE A 7 19.72 17.61 -35.89
N ILE A 8 20.17 17.79 -34.65
CA ILE A 8 19.90 16.82 -33.58
C ILE A 8 18.42 16.98 -33.24
N THR A 9 17.55 16.21 -33.88
CA THR A 9 16.17 16.08 -33.45
C THR A 9 16.16 15.38 -32.10
N THR A 10 16.02 16.14 -31.02
CA THR A 10 15.67 15.59 -29.72
C THR A 10 14.29 14.98 -29.83
N LEU A 11 14.21 13.67 -30.08
CA LEU A 11 12.99 12.90 -29.85
C LEU A 11 12.72 12.96 -28.35
N ALA A 12 11.90 13.92 -27.93
CA ALA A 12 11.26 13.88 -26.63
C ALA A 12 10.39 12.62 -26.63
N MET A 13 10.93 11.52 -26.09
CA MET A 13 10.15 10.32 -25.82
C MET A 13 9.00 10.73 -24.89
N GLN A 14 7.82 11.00 -25.47
CA GLN A 14 6.59 11.06 -24.71
C GLN A 14 6.42 9.68 -24.10
N LYS A 15 6.75 9.55 -22.80
CA LYS A 15 6.46 8.35 -22.02
C LYS A 15 4.98 8.04 -22.22
N SER A 16 4.68 7.01 -22.99
CA SER A 16 3.30 6.69 -23.36
C SER A 16 2.47 6.49 -22.10
N SER A 17 1.23 6.97 -22.13
CA SER A 17 0.28 6.88 -21.02
C SER A 17 0.20 5.47 -20.44
N ASP A 18 0.28 4.49 -21.33
CA ASP A 18 0.12 3.07 -21.10
C ASP A 18 1.30 2.52 -20.31
N THR A 19 2.53 2.91 -20.66
CA THR A 19 3.75 2.43 -19.98
C THR A 19 3.74 2.79 -18.50
N SER A 20 3.28 4.00 -18.14
CA SER A 20 3.24 4.39 -16.73
C SER A 20 2.14 3.68 -15.93
N LEU A 21 1.05 3.26 -16.59
CA LEU A 21 -0.02 2.48 -15.97
C LEU A 21 0.49 1.09 -15.58
N TYR A 22 1.24 0.43 -16.46
CA TYR A 22 1.91 -0.84 -16.15
C TYR A 22 3.00 -0.70 -15.09
N GLN A 23 3.81 0.36 -15.14
CA GLN A 23 4.80 0.64 -14.09
C GLN A 23 4.17 0.82 -12.71
N ALA A 24 3.02 1.51 -12.62
CA ALA A 24 2.29 1.66 -11.36
C ALA A 24 1.81 0.30 -10.84
N ARG A 25 1.26 -0.54 -11.72
CA ARG A 25 0.81 -1.90 -11.40
C ARG A 25 1.96 -2.74 -10.85
N ASP A 26 3.08 -2.77 -11.55
CA ASP A 26 4.22 -3.62 -11.20
C ASP A 26 4.88 -3.16 -9.90
N GLN A 27 4.93 -1.85 -9.66
CA GLN A 27 5.37 -1.27 -8.38
C GLN A 27 4.47 -1.74 -7.22
N ILE A 28 3.15 -1.67 -7.39
CA ILE A 28 2.20 -2.12 -6.35
C ILE A 28 2.34 -3.63 -6.12
N ILE A 29 2.44 -4.44 -7.18
CA ILE A 29 2.69 -5.90 -7.05
C ILE A 29 3.96 -6.16 -6.23
N SER A 30 5.04 -5.46 -6.53
CA SER A 30 6.31 -5.59 -5.79
C SER A 30 6.12 -5.27 -4.30
N HIS A 31 5.46 -4.15 -3.98
CA HIS A 31 5.24 -3.74 -2.60
C HIS A 31 4.24 -4.62 -1.85
N MET A 32 3.26 -5.23 -2.55
CA MET A 32 2.37 -6.22 -1.94
C MET A 32 3.10 -7.52 -1.61
N ARG A 33 3.96 -8.01 -2.51
CA ARG A 33 4.83 -9.16 -2.24
C ARG A 33 5.79 -8.87 -1.10
N TYR A 34 6.29 -7.63 -1.02
CA TYR A 34 7.10 -7.22 0.12
C TYR A 34 6.31 -7.18 1.43
N ALA A 35 5.07 -6.67 1.42
CA ALA A 35 4.20 -6.73 2.60
C ALA A 35 3.92 -8.18 3.04
N GLN A 36 3.70 -9.10 2.09
CA GLN A 36 3.57 -10.52 2.36
C GLN A 36 4.85 -11.11 2.97
N HIS A 37 6.01 -10.77 2.41
CA HIS A 37 7.31 -11.18 2.96
C HIS A 37 7.50 -10.68 4.39
N LEU A 38 7.20 -9.41 4.65
CA LEU A 38 7.25 -8.84 5.99
C LEU A 38 6.34 -9.59 6.96
N ALA A 39 5.12 -9.95 6.55
CA ALA A 39 4.21 -10.75 7.36
C ALA A 39 4.79 -12.11 7.75
N MET A 40 5.47 -12.78 6.82
CA MET A 40 6.12 -14.08 7.08
C MET A 40 7.39 -13.97 7.93
N SER A 41 8.09 -12.83 7.88
CA SER A 41 9.33 -12.60 8.65
C SER A 41 9.10 -12.00 10.04
N ASP A 42 8.02 -11.25 10.21
CA ASP A 42 7.71 -10.42 11.38
C ASP A 42 6.26 -10.68 11.77
N ASP A 43 6.06 -11.85 12.40
CA ASP A 43 4.77 -12.27 12.88
C ASP A 43 4.26 -11.31 13.96
N LYS A 44 3.05 -10.81 13.73
CA LYS A 44 2.36 -9.87 14.62
C LYS A 44 1.46 -10.57 15.63
N TYR A 45 1.35 -11.88 15.55
CA TYR A 45 0.70 -12.69 16.57
C TYR A 45 1.47 -12.57 17.88
N ILE A 46 0.78 -12.12 18.92
CA ILE A 46 1.24 -12.27 20.30
C ILE A 46 0.44 -13.44 20.88
N GLY A 47 1.11 -14.59 21.00
CA GLY A 47 0.56 -15.75 21.67
C GLY A 47 0.99 -15.80 23.14
N GLY A 48 0.04 -16.02 24.05
CA GLY A 48 0.33 -16.37 25.44
C GLY A 48 0.51 -15.20 26.40
N THR A 49 0.84 -15.52 27.66
CA THR A 49 0.80 -14.69 28.89
C THR A 49 1.69 -13.43 28.90
N GLN A 50 2.38 -13.11 27.79
CA GLN A 50 3.22 -11.94 27.66
C GLN A 50 2.45 -10.79 27.02
N LEU A 51 1.66 -10.12 27.86
CA LEU A 51 1.13 -8.81 27.54
C LEU A 51 2.29 -7.83 27.34
N ALA A 52 2.38 -7.20 26.17
CA ALA A 52 3.24 -6.03 26.03
C ALA A 52 2.80 -4.99 27.08
N PRO A 53 3.72 -4.32 27.79
CA PRO A 53 3.36 -3.37 28.85
C PRO A 53 2.34 -2.34 28.35
N GLY A 54 1.18 -2.27 29.01
CA GLY A 54 0.09 -1.35 28.65
C GLY A 54 -0.94 -1.89 27.63
N VAL A 55 -0.81 -3.13 27.15
CA VAL A 55 -1.80 -3.76 26.28
C VAL A 55 -2.87 -4.46 27.11
N ASN A 56 -4.16 -4.25 26.81
CA ASN A 56 -5.24 -4.99 27.44
C ASN A 56 -5.42 -6.35 26.75
N ARG A 57 -5.84 -7.38 27.49
CA ARG A 57 -5.99 -8.76 26.97
C ARG A 57 -6.89 -8.85 25.73
N ARG A 58 -7.88 -7.97 25.60
CA ARG A 58 -8.78 -7.88 24.44
C ARG A 58 -8.06 -7.48 23.16
N ALA A 59 -7.12 -6.54 23.25
CA ALA A 59 -6.28 -6.11 22.14
C ALA A 59 -5.37 -7.24 21.62
N GLU A 60 -5.11 -8.27 22.44
CA GLU A 60 -4.36 -9.46 22.07
C GLU A 60 -5.22 -10.57 21.48
N THR A 61 -6.35 -10.91 22.12
CA THR A 61 -7.14 -12.08 21.70
C THR A 61 -8.10 -11.78 20.55
N GLU A 62 -8.64 -10.55 20.45
CA GLU A 62 -9.68 -10.21 19.47
C GLU A 62 -9.17 -9.28 18.37
N GLU A 63 -8.20 -8.41 18.68
CA GLU A 63 -7.79 -7.33 17.78
C GLU A 63 -6.39 -7.52 17.15
N TRP A 64 -5.69 -8.62 17.46
CA TRP A 64 -4.39 -8.91 16.85
C TRP A 64 -4.39 -8.89 15.31
N PRO A 65 -5.48 -9.27 14.57
CA PRO A 65 -5.47 -9.16 13.11
C PRO A 65 -5.31 -7.71 12.65
N LYS A 66 -5.70 -6.72 13.46
CA LYS A 66 -5.49 -5.30 13.18
C LYS A 66 -4.01 -4.92 13.16
N ARG A 67 -3.10 -5.79 13.57
CA ARG A 67 -1.64 -5.58 13.54
C ARG A 67 -0.98 -6.16 12.31
N LEU A 68 -1.66 -7.00 11.53
CA LEU A 68 -1.09 -7.61 10.33
C LEU A 68 -0.44 -6.56 9.41
N TRP A 69 0.64 -6.97 8.76
CA TRP A 69 1.25 -6.22 7.68
C TRP A 69 0.24 -6.07 6.55
N ARG A 70 0.13 -4.86 6.01
CA ARG A 70 -0.90 -4.52 5.02
C ARG A 70 -0.38 -3.55 3.99
N ILE A 71 -1.07 -3.52 2.86
CA ILE A 71 -1.10 -2.39 1.94
C ILE A 71 -2.47 -1.72 2.04
N GLN A 72 -2.49 -0.39 2.18
CA GLN A 72 -3.72 0.41 2.20
C GLN A 72 -3.63 1.51 1.16
N PHE A 73 -4.66 1.67 0.34
CA PHE A 73 -4.79 2.78 -0.59
C PHE A 73 -5.56 3.93 0.06
N HIS A 74 -5.14 5.15 -0.26
CA HIS A 74 -5.74 6.38 0.26
C HIS A 74 -5.98 7.36 -0.88
N THR A 75 -7.04 8.15 -0.75
CA THR A 75 -7.24 9.35 -1.55
C THR A 75 -7.00 10.55 -0.64
N ILE A 76 -5.96 11.34 -0.90
CA ILE A 76 -5.57 12.44 -0.03
C ILE A 76 -5.94 13.77 -0.67
N ASN A 77 -6.82 14.48 0.01
CA ASN A 77 -7.17 15.86 -0.25
C ASN A 77 -7.30 16.58 1.10
N ASN A 78 -6.35 17.45 1.43
CA ASN A 78 -6.34 18.16 2.70
C ASN A 78 -5.82 19.60 2.53
N ALA A 79 -6.12 20.46 3.50
CA ALA A 79 -5.75 21.88 3.44
C ALA A 79 -4.22 22.13 3.51
N ALA A 80 -3.45 21.22 4.12
CA ALA A 80 -2.02 21.39 4.35
C ALA A 80 -1.17 21.05 3.11
N GLU A 81 -1.57 20.04 2.33
CA GLU A 81 -0.82 19.52 1.18
C GLU A 81 -1.59 19.65 -0.15
N GLY A 82 -2.84 20.12 -0.10
CA GLY A 82 -3.73 20.21 -1.26
C GLY A 82 -4.26 18.84 -1.71
N ASN A 83 -4.68 18.76 -2.98
CA ASN A 83 -5.09 17.52 -3.61
C ASN A 83 -3.84 16.74 -4.07
N ILE A 84 -3.54 15.63 -3.39
CA ILE A 84 -2.47 14.71 -3.75
C ILE A 84 -3.00 13.58 -4.64
N GLY A 85 -4.27 13.21 -4.46
CA GLY A 85 -4.93 12.15 -5.22
C GLY A 85 -4.70 10.76 -4.63
N GLU A 86 -4.68 9.74 -5.50
CA GLU A 86 -4.50 8.35 -5.11
C GLU A 86 -3.06 8.06 -4.65
N THR A 87 -2.94 7.44 -3.48
CA THR A 87 -1.69 7.09 -2.78
C THR A 87 -1.84 5.74 -2.08
N TYR A 88 -0.76 5.21 -1.53
CA TYR A 88 -0.83 4.02 -0.69
C TYR A 88 0.29 3.95 0.35
N SER A 89 0.10 3.08 1.33
CA SER A 89 1.02 2.84 2.43
C SER A 89 1.14 1.34 2.74
N VAL A 90 2.36 0.91 3.09
CA VAL A 90 2.70 -0.44 3.55
C VAL A 90 3.14 -0.38 5.01
N TYR A 91 2.37 -1.00 5.90
CA TYR A 91 2.58 -0.84 7.34
C TYR A 91 1.87 -1.90 8.19
N SER A 92 2.27 -1.97 9.45
CA SER A 92 1.60 -2.72 10.52
C SER A 92 1.23 -1.79 11.67
N ASN A 93 0.06 -1.95 12.27
CA ASN A 93 -0.32 -1.18 13.45
C ASN A 93 0.37 -1.64 14.71
N SER A 94 0.58 -0.68 15.61
CA SER A 94 0.84 -0.90 17.02
C SER A 94 -0.31 -0.28 17.82
N PRO A 95 -0.59 -0.79 19.03
CA PRO A 95 -1.56 -0.15 19.91
C PRO A 95 -1.07 1.25 20.30
N THR A 96 -2.00 2.18 20.46
CA THR A 96 -1.75 3.48 21.09
C THR A 96 -1.42 3.30 22.57
N ALA A 97 -1.02 4.38 23.26
CA ALA A 97 -0.86 4.37 24.71
C ALA A 97 -2.13 3.97 25.48
N SER A 98 -3.32 4.14 24.88
CA SER A 98 -4.61 3.70 25.44
C SER A 98 -5.01 2.27 25.04
N GLY A 99 -4.15 1.55 24.31
CA GLY A 99 -4.41 0.19 23.83
C GLY A 99 -5.30 0.11 22.59
N ALA A 100 -5.70 1.23 21.98
CA ALA A 100 -6.52 1.26 20.77
C ALA A 100 -5.67 1.11 19.50
N TYR A 101 -6.25 0.66 18.39
CA TYR A 101 -5.56 0.62 17.10
C TYR A 101 -6.08 1.70 16.16
N ASN A 102 -5.18 2.56 15.71
CA ASN A 102 -5.47 3.49 14.63
C ASN A 102 -5.40 2.70 13.32
N ASN A 103 -6.50 2.51 12.60
CA ASN A 103 -6.49 1.77 11.33
C ASN A 103 -5.95 2.62 10.15
N ASN A 104 -4.87 3.36 10.39
CA ASN A 104 -4.22 4.26 9.46
C ASN A 104 -2.71 4.29 9.79
N PRO A 105 -1.83 4.57 8.82
CA PRO A 105 -0.38 4.64 9.03
C PRO A 105 -0.01 5.91 9.81
N MET A 106 -0.23 5.88 11.12
CA MET A 106 -0.02 7.02 12.03
C MET A 106 1.18 6.80 12.96
N GLY A 107 1.44 7.71 13.90
CA GLY A 107 2.54 7.63 14.86
C GLY A 107 2.67 6.31 15.64
N TYR A 108 1.59 5.52 15.75
CA TYR A 108 1.56 4.18 16.34
C TYR A 108 1.55 3.07 15.27
N SER A 109 2.39 3.20 14.26
CA SER A 109 2.51 2.23 13.17
C SER A 109 3.96 1.97 12.82
N SER A 110 4.27 0.72 12.49
CA SER A 110 5.55 0.37 11.86
C SER A 110 5.38 0.49 10.36
N ILE A 111 5.96 1.54 9.78
CA ILE A 111 5.94 1.78 8.34
C ILE A 111 7.09 0.99 7.70
N ALA A 112 6.79 0.23 6.64
CA ALA A 112 7.82 -0.47 5.89
C ALA A 112 8.77 0.54 5.22
N ARG A 113 10.05 0.17 5.07
CA ARG A 113 11.01 0.93 4.25
C ARG A 113 11.26 0.20 2.95
N ASP A 114 11.37 0.97 1.87
CA ASP A 114 11.76 0.46 0.56
C ASP A 114 13.17 -0.16 0.67
N PRO A 115 13.37 -1.42 0.29
CA PRO A 115 14.63 -2.11 0.53
C PRO A 115 15.82 -1.49 -0.21
N ILE A 116 15.58 -0.71 -1.27
CA ILE A 116 16.63 -0.11 -2.11
C ILE A 116 16.91 1.33 -1.68
N SER A 117 15.87 2.16 -1.66
CA SER A 117 15.96 3.61 -1.39
C SER A 117 15.89 3.95 0.10
N GLN A 118 15.52 2.99 0.96
CA GLN A 118 15.33 3.16 2.41
C GLN A 118 14.26 4.19 2.83
N LYS A 119 13.55 4.77 1.86
CA LYS A 119 12.42 5.67 2.10
C LYS A 119 11.24 4.92 2.68
N CYS A 120 10.45 5.61 3.49
CA CYS A 120 9.23 5.05 4.07
C CYS A 120 8.19 4.79 2.97
N LEU A 121 7.70 3.55 2.92
CA LEU A 121 6.62 3.09 2.04
C LEU A 121 5.26 3.57 2.56
N SER A 122 5.13 4.86 2.84
CA SER A 122 3.86 5.47 3.21
C SER A 122 3.79 6.88 2.67
N TYR A 123 2.74 7.16 1.90
CA TYR A 123 2.39 8.52 1.52
C TYR A 123 1.02 8.84 2.07
N TYR A 124 0.96 8.95 3.39
CA TYR A 124 -0.19 9.46 4.13
C TYR A 124 0.01 10.94 4.50
N ASN A 125 -0.96 11.53 5.21
CA ASN A 125 -0.86 12.89 5.74
C ASN A 125 0.44 13.05 6.54
N LYS A 126 1.29 14.01 6.14
CA LYS A 126 2.64 14.19 6.70
C LYS A 126 2.65 14.17 8.22
N ASN A 127 1.85 15.03 8.83
CA ASN A 127 1.84 15.29 10.28
C ASN A 127 1.25 14.14 11.12
N ASN A 128 0.73 13.09 10.48
CA ASN A 128 0.18 11.95 11.18
C ASN A 128 1.14 10.77 11.22
N LEU A 129 2.15 10.73 10.35
CA LEU A 129 3.11 9.64 10.27
C LEU A 129 4.01 9.57 11.51
N PRO A 130 4.68 8.43 11.76
CA PRO A 130 5.79 8.40 12.69
C PRO A 130 6.86 9.40 12.29
N SER A 131 7.44 10.13 13.25
CA SER A 131 8.41 11.20 13.03
C SER A 131 9.56 10.82 12.08
N LYS A 132 10.04 9.57 12.17
CA LYS A 132 11.09 9.02 11.30
C LYS A 132 10.70 8.84 9.82
N CYS A 133 9.43 9.08 9.47
CA CYS A 133 8.87 8.89 8.14
C CYS A 133 8.24 10.15 7.55
N GLU A 134 8.10 11.23 8.30
CA GLU A 134 7.43 12.46 7.82
C GLU A 134 8.17 13.08 6.63
N ASP A 135 9.50 13.13 6.71
CA ASP A 135 10.40 13.68 5.68
C ASP A 135 11.02 12.61 4.77
N GLU A 136 10.84 11.32 5.12
CA GLU A 136 11.38 10.18 4.38
C GLU A 136 10.35 9.49 3.48
N ARG A 137 9.23 10.17 3.18
CA ARG A 137 8.17 9.60 2.32
C ARG A 137 8.66 9.36 0.90
N ASP A 138 8.33 8.20 0.34
CA ASP A 138 8.61 7.93 -1.06
C ASP A 138 7.57 8.59 -1.98
N ASN A 139 8.01 9.58 -2.76
CA ASN A 139 7.16 10.27 -3.72
C ASN A 139 6.58 9.35 -4.81
N ARG A 140 7.18 8.20 -5.11
CA ARG A 140 6.67 7.23 -6.09
C ARG A 140 5.34 6.59 -5.67
N LEU A 141 4.96 6.73 -4.40
CA LEU A 141 3.69 6.23 -3.87
C LEU A 141 2.52 7.16 -4.23
N ARG A 142 2.77 8.38 -4.73
CA ARG A 142 1.75 9.32 -5.20
C ARG A 142 1.26 8.90 -6.58
N LEU A 143 0.42 7.88 -6.65
CA LEU A 143 0.00 7.23 -7.90
C LEU A 143 -0.51 8.22 -8.95
N GLN A 144 -1.32 9.21 -8.53
CA GLN A 144 -1.81 10.24 -9.44
C GLN A 144 -0.68 11.13 -9.99
N LYS A 145 0.22 11.63 -9.12
CA LYS A 145 1.30 12.52 -9.54
C LYS A 145 2.41 11.80 -10.32
N SER A 146 2.76 10.58 -9.90
CA SER A 146 3.89 9.82 -10.45
C SER A 146 3.55 9.05 -11.72
N PHE A 147 2.30 8.59 -11.86
CA PHE A 147 1.89 7.71 -12.97
C PHE A 147 0.63 8.18 -13.69
N GLY A 148 -0.09 9.17 -13.17
CA GLY A 148 -1.36 9.64 -13.74
C GLY A 148 -2.56 8.77 -13.38
N ILE A 149 -2.46 7.92 -12.36
CA ILE A 149 -3.59 7.09 -11.91
C ILE A 149 -4.65 7.97 -11.27
N THR A 150 -5.87 7.94 -11.80
CA THR A 150 -6.98 8.77 -11.33
C THR A 150 -7.89 8.03 -10.35
N SER A 151 -7.87 6.69 -10.36
CA SER A 151 -8.68 5.88 -9.45
C SER A 151 -8.01 4.55 -9.15
N VAL A 152 -8.12 4.12 -7.90
CA VAL A 152 -7.85 2.74 -7.49
C VAL A 152 -9.12 2.15 -6.86
N SER A 153 -9.68 1.13 -7.48
CA SER A 153 -10.86 0.42 -6.99
C SER A 153 -10.53 -1.02 -6.61
N MET A 154 -11.33 -1.59 -5.69
CA MET A 154 -11.16 -2.97 -5.24
C MET A 154 -12.48 -3.72 -5.34
N LYS A 155 -12.41 -4.92 -5.92
CA LYS A 155 -13.52 -5.87 -6.00
C LYS A 155 -13.13 -7.13 -5.23
N SER A 156 -13.90 -7.47 -4.20
CA SER A 156 -13.73 -8.68 -3.40
C SER A 156 -14.99 -8.94 -2.56
N ASP A 157 -15.06 -10.10 -1.91
CA ASP A 157 -16.08 -10.41 -0.89
C ASP A 157 -15.97 -9.51 0.36
N CYS A 158 -14.89 -8.74 0.48
CA CYS A 158 -14.77 -7.64 1.43
C CYS A 158 -15.49 -6.41 0.87
N ALA A 159 -16.25 -5.72 1.72
CA ALA A 159 -17.15 -4.63 1.33
C ALA A 159 -16.48 -3.63 0.38
N ALA A 160 -17.22 -3.15 -0.64
CA ALA A 160 -16.71 -2.37 -1.79
C ALA A 160 -15.89 -1.11 -1.45
N ASN A 161 -15.96 -0.62 -0.21
CA ASN A 161 -15.24 0.57 0.27
C ASN A 161 -13.93 0.23 1.00
N GLN A 162 -13.54 -1.04 1.07
CA GLN A 162 -12.38 -1.49 1.83
C GLN A 162 -11.13 -1.52 0.94
N ARG A 163 -10.30 -0.50 1.09
CA ARG A 163 -9.12 -0.25 0.24
C ARG A 163 -7.82 -0.83 0.82
N THR A 164 -7.89 -2.00 1.45
CA THR A 164 -6.76 -2.60 2.20
C THR A 164 -6.68 -4.10 2.01
N ILE A 165 -5.46 -4.61 1.77
CA ILE A 165 -5.10 -6.03 1.81
C ILE A 165 -4.11 -6.25 2.94
N TYR A 166 -4.34 -7.26 3.77
CA TYR A 166 -3.45 -7.69 4.85
C TYR A 166 -2.91 -9.08 4.54
N PHE A 167 -1.79 -9.43 5.17
CA PHE A 167 -1.22 -10.77 5.12
C PHE A 167 -0.93 -11.25 6.54
N ASP A 168 -1.24 -12.52 6.83
CA ASP A 168 -0.79 -13.19 8.05
C ASP A 168 0.62 -13.79 7.90
N TYR A 169 1.10 -14.46 8.96
CA TYR A 169 2.43 -15.07 9.00
C TYR A 169 2.62 -16.24 8.01
N LEU A 170 1.54 -16.77 7.44
CA LEU A 170 1.57 -17.77 6.37
C LEU A 170 1.46 -17.13 4.99
N GLY A 171 1.34 -15.80 4.91
CA GLY A 171 1.07 -15.07 3.69
C GLY A 171 -0.37 -15.17 3.21
N VAL A 172 -1.30 -15.67 4.04
CA VAL A 172 -2.72 -15.78 3.71
C VAL A 172 -3.30 -14.36 3.67
N PRO A 173 -4.04 -14.00 2.61
CA PRO A 173 -4.55 -12.65 2.46
C PRO A 173 -5.88 -12.45 3.19
N TYR A 174 -6.03 -11.25 3.74
CA TYR A 174 -7.26 -10.73 4.32
C TYR A 174 -7.57 -9.37 3.67
N CYS A 175 -8.81 -8.90 3.77
CA CYS A 175 -9.21 -7.56 3.35
C CYS A 175 -10.17 -6.93 4.38
N GLY A 176 -10.22 -5.60 4.44
CA GLY A 176 -10.94 -4.94 5.54
C GLY A 176 -10.57 -3.49 5.80
N GLY A 177 -11.51 -2.73 6.38
CA GLY A 177 -11.27 -1.37 6.90
C GLY A 177 -10.96 -1.34 8.39
N GLY A 178 -10.11 -2.25 8.90
CA GLY A 178 -9.75 -2.33 10.31
C GLY A 178 -10.36 -3.51 11.07
N SER A 179 -11.14 -4.32 10.37
CA SER A 179 -11.55 -5.66 10.79
C SER A 179 -11.21 -6.63 9.64
N PRO A 180 -9.96 -7.12 9.57
CA PRO A 180 -9.51 -7.99 8.48
C PRO A 180 -10.37 -9.25 8.43
N LYS A 181 -10.95 -9.51 7.26
CA LYS A 181 -11.68 -10.75 6.95
C LYS A 181 -10.86 -11.56 5.97
N LYS A 182 -10.74 -12.86 6.25
CA LYS A 182 -10.01 -13.78 5.38
C LYS A 182 -10.60 -13.74 3.99
N LEU A 183 -9.74 -13.68 3.00
CA LEU A 183 -10.14 -13.64 1.61
C LEU A 183 -10.60 -15.03 1.16
N ASN A 184 -11.86 -15.16 0.71
CA ASN A 184 -12.45 -16.42 0.24
C ASN A 184 -12.52 -16.52 -1.29
N SER A 185 -12.56 -15.38 -1.97
CA SER A 185 -12.53 -15.26 -3.43
C SER A 185 -11.39 -14.35 -3.85
N ARG A 186 -10.93 -14.44 -5.09
CA ARG A 186 -9.87 -13.57 -5.62
C ARG A 186 -10.22 -12.09 -5.42
N ALA A 187 -9.31 -11.33 -4.80
CA ALA A 187 -9.42 -9.87 -4.75
C ALA A 187 -8.81 -9.26 -6.01
N GLN A 188 -9.49 -8.30 -6.62
CA GLN A 188 -9.04 -7.57 -7.80
C GLN A 188 -8.92 -6.09 -7.47
N ILE A 189 -7.73 -5.53 -7.66
CA ILE A 189 -7.43 -4.11 -7.51
C ILE A 189 -7.26 -3.53 -8.92
N THR A 190 -8.11 -2.59 -9.30
CA THR A 190 -8.09 -1.97 -10.63
C THR A 190 -7.53 -0.56 -10.54
N LEU A 191 -6.52 -0.26 -11.36
CA LEU A 191 -5.94 1.07 -11.53
C LEU A 191 -6.49 1.67 -12.81
N THR A 192 -6.99 2.91 -12.76
CA THR A 192 -7.57 3.61 -13.92
C THR A 192 -6.76 4.85 -14.26
N LYS A 193 -6.55 5.08 -15.56
CA LYS A 193 -5.91 6.28 -16.12
C LYS A 193 -6.50 6.59 -17.49
N GLY A 194 -7.06 7.79 -17.67
CA GLY A 194 -7.47 8.28 -19.01
C GLY A 194 -8.40 7.35 -19.80
N GLY A 195 -9.29 6.61 -19.12
CA GLY A 195 -10.19 5.62 -19.74
C GLY A 195 -9.60 4.22 -19.89
N GLN A 196 -8.29 4.03 -19.71
CA GLN A 196 -7.64 2.73 -19.66
C GLN A 196 -7.57 2.21 -18.22
N SER A 197 -7.49 0.88 -18.07
CA SER A 197 -7.33 0.25 -16.76
C SER A 197 -6.47 -1.01 -16.81
N VAL A 198 -5.83 -1.32 -15.68
CA VAL A 198 -5.10 -2.57 -15.45
C VAL A 198 -5.47 -3.13 -14.09
N ALA A 199 -5.43 -4.45 -13.93
CA ALA A 199 -5.76 -5.12 -12.69
C ALA A 199 -4.58 -5.86 -12.05
N ILE A 200 -4.63 -5.91 -10.72
CA ILE A 200 -3.79 -6.72 -9.84
C ILE A 200 -4.71 -7.68 -9.12
N CYS A 201 -4.37 -8.97 -9.12
CA CYS A 201 -5.12 -10.00 -8.45
C CYS A 201 -4.35 -10.58 -7.27
N VAL A 202 -5.07 -10.87 -6.19
CA VAL A 202 -4.58 -11.57 -5.00
C VAL A 202 -5.39 -12.83 -4.83
N GLU A 203 -4.73 -13.98 -4.93
CA GLU A 203 -5.41 -15.27 -4.76
C GLU A 203 -5.69 -15.58 -3.29
N PRO A 204 -6.88 -16.13 -2.97
CA PRO A 204 -7.16 -16.60 -1.62
C PRO A 204 -6.18 -17.71 -1.23
N LEU A 205 -6.06 -17.95 0.08
CA LEU A 205 -5.18 -18.95 0.71
C LEU A 205 -3.67 -18.69 0.56
N THR A 206 -3.17 -18.50 -0.66
CA THR A 206 -1.72 -18.35 -0.91
C THR A 206 -1.22 -16.91 -0.82
N GLY A 207 -2.11 -15.94 -1.02
CA GLY A 207 -1.73 -14.53 -1.13
C GLY A 207 -0.94 -14.23 -2.39
N TYR A 208 -0.95 -15.11 -3.38
CA TYR A 208 -0.20 -14.93 -4.62
C TYR A 208 -0.66 -13.66 -5.37
N VAL A 209 0.24 -12.68 -5.46
CA VAL A 209 -0.01 -11.38 -6.10
C VAL A 209 0.55 -11.36 -7.52
N HIS A 210 -0.30 -11.06 -8.50
CA HIS A 210 0.04 -11.05 -9.92
C HIS A 210 -0.83 -10.07 -10.72
N SER A 211 -0.40 -9.74 -11.93
CA SER A 211 -1.24 -8.99 -12.87
C SER A 211 -2.33 -9.89 -13.46
N CYS A 212 -3.52 -9.35 -13.67
CA CYS A 212 -4.64 -10.07 -14.26
C CYS A 212 -5.43 -9.18 -15.23
N ASN A 213 -6.30 -9.80 -16.02
CA ASN A 213 -7.23 -9.08 -16.89
C ASN A 213 -8.37 -8.49 -16.07
N ASN A 214 -8.95 -7.39 -16.56
CA ASN A 214 -10.08 -6.73 -15.92
C ASN A 214 -11.37 -7.55 -16.00
#